data_AF-K0RDM4-F1
#
_entry.id   AF-K0RDM4-F1
#
_cell.length_a   1.000
_cell.length_b   1.000
_cell.length_c   1.000
_cell.angle_alpha   90.00
_cell.angle_beta   90.00
_cell.angle_gamma   90.00
#
_symmetry.space_group_name_H-M   'P 1'
#
loop_
_entity.id
_entity.type
_entity.pdbx_description
1 polymer ?
#
loop_
_entity_poly.entity_id
_entity_poly.type
_entity_poly.pdbx_seq_one_letter_code
_entity_poly.pdbx_strand_id
1 'polypeptide(L)'
;MNNQPGQTRFPGSGETISGNRPTITSGRGTGVSQRPGRLQLMVNFAVSCAFWVLVFNMMSLLRSSGGGNIAATPGASGGTSSTALAVMTAPIGSLGPKGSSRQHYRYYDSVFYSAVQFGSKAQSAIEVGCAGDPFLRHLSWIGDRTCVAPYFEAYDGQADKDSKGVKHVVADFMEYKPKKTFDLLLCNQVIEHVQDPAAFMKKLIESATISIISAPYNWPSCGKNCGHVTDNITPSMFAEWSSPYKPVISEVIMEGKGAVYEKRFLWVFDRTNDISRR
;
A
#
# COMPACT_ATOMS: atom_id res chain seq x y z
N MET A 1 30.03 -10.10 27.02
CA MET A 1 29.87 -9.13 25.91
C MET A 1 28.78 -9.68 25.00
N ASN A 2 27.58 -9.09 25.05
CA ASN A 2 26.43 -9.54 24.25
C ASN A 2 26.54 -8.96 22.84
N ASN A 3 26.92 -9.79 21.88
CA ASN A 3 26.77 -9.49 20.46
C ASN A 3 25.29 -9.67 20.10
N GLN A 4 24.54 -8.57 20.03
CA GLN A 4 23.31 -8.60 19.23
C GLN A 4 23.70 -8.52 17.74
N PRO A 5 23.17 -9.41 16.88
CA PRO A 5 23.39 -9.33 15.45
C PRO A 5 22.94 -7.96 14.95
N GLY A 6 23.75 -7.35 14.08
CA GLY A 6 23.62 -5.96 13.66
C GLY A 6 22.23 -5.64 13.11
N GLN A 7 21.40 -5.04 13.96
CA GLN A 7 20.16 -4.41 13.53
C GLN A 7 20.54 -3.24 12.63
N THR A 8 20.27 -3.38 11.34
CA THR A 8 20.25 -2.24 10.43
C THR A 8 19.09 -1.34 10.86
N ARG A 9 19.39 -0.26 11.59
CA ARG A 9 18.44 0.85 11.73
C ARG A 9 18.09 1.30 10.31
N PHE A 10 16.81 1.31 9.94
CA PHE A 10 16.36 2.20 8.88
C PHE A 10 16.80 3.61 9.27
N PRO A 11 17.34 4.39 8.33
CA PRO A 11 17.65 5.78 8.61
C PRO A 11 16.36 6.48 9.00
N GLY A 12 16.37 7.13 10.17
CA GLY A 12 15.30 8.06 10.54
C GLY A 12 15.13 9.04 9.37
N SER A 13 13.91 9.23 8.89
CA SER A 13 13.61 9.98 7.66
C SER A 13 13.81 11.50 7.80
N GLY A 14 14.76 11.93 8.62
CA GLY A 14 15.11 13.31 8.84
C GLY A 14 16.15 13.76 7.82
N GLU A 15 15.71 13.95 6.57
CA GLU A 15 16.19 15.03 5.71
C GLU A 15 15.37 15.00 4.42
N THR A 16 14.47 15.98 4.29
CA THR A 16 14.06 16.46 2.97
C THR A 16 15.31 16.70 2.14
N ILE A 17 15.52 15.89 1.10
CA ILE A 17 16.42 16.26 0.00
C ILE A 17 15.79 17.50 -0.64
N SER A 18 16.15 18.67 -0.12
CA SER A 18 15.95 19.95 -0.77
C SER A 18 16.82 19.95 -2.01
N GLY A 19 16.28 19.40 -3.10
CA GLY A 19 16.92 19.44 -4.40
C GLY A 19 16.96 20.88 -4.88
N ASN A 20 18.11 21.54 -4.72
CA ASN A 20 18.42 22.75 -5.47
C ASN A 20 18.24 22.44 -6.96
N ARG A 21 17.30 23.15 -7.60
CA ARG A 21 17.06 23.10 -9.05
C ARG A 21 18.37 23.40 -9.78
N PRO A 22 18.90 22.51 -10.62
CA PRO A 22 19.96 22.88 -11.53
C PRO A 22 19.40 23.79 -12.62
N THR A 23 20.04 24.95 -12.78
CA THR A 23 19.80 25.89 -13.89
C THR A 23 20.16 25.20 -15.20
N ILE A 24 19.17 24.84 -16.01
CA ILE A 24 19.39 24.26 -17.33
C ILE A 24 19.80 25.39 -18.29
N THR A 25 21.07 25.41 -18.69
CA THR A 25 21.53 26.13 -19.87
C THR A 25 21.08 25.39 -21.14
N SER A 26 20.33 26.08 -21.99
CA SER A 26 19.76 25.57 -23.23
C SER A 26 20.82 25.45 -24.33
N GLY A 27 21.26 24.21 -24.61
CA GLY A 27 22.00 23.84 -25.81
C GLY A 27 21.04 23.41 -26.93
N ARG A 28 21.05 24.12 -28.06
CA ARG A 28 20.20 23.88 -29.23
C ARG A 28 20.81 22.77 -30.10
N GLY A 29 20.20 21.59 -30.08
CA GLY A 29 20.57 20.46 -30.95
C GLY A 29 19.41 20.04 -31.84
N THR A 30 19.57 20.16 -33.16
CA THR A 30 18.64 19.69 -34.18
C THR A 30 18.84 18.20 -34.43
N GLY A 31 17.81 17.37 -34.16
CA GLY A 31 17.84 15.93 -34.39
C GLY A 31 16.46 15.41 -34.80
N VAL A 32 16.43 14.73 -35.95
CA VAL A 32 15.27 14.26 -36.71
C VAL A 32 14.43 13.24 -35.93
N SER A 33 13.11 13.44 -35.94
CA SER A 33 12.11 12.59 -35.28
C SER A 33 11.57 11.52 -36.23
N GLN A 34 11.78 10.24 -35.89
CA GLN A 34 10.98 9.12 -36.40
C GLN A 34 9.93 8.72 -35.36
N ARG A 35 8.67 8.63 -35.79
CA ARG A 35 7.52 8.25 -34.95
C ARG A 35 7.22 6.75 -35.07
N PRO A 36 6.95 6.04 -33.96
CA PRO A 36 6.21 4.79 -34.00
C PRO A 36 4.74 4.94 -33.53
N GLY A 37 3.87 4.27 -34.30
CA GLY A 37 2.65 3.55 -33.92
C GLY A 37 1.75 4.07 -32.80
N ARG A 38 0.59 4.62 -33.17
CA ARG A 38 -0.43 5.24 -32.31
C ARG A 38 -1.55 4.28 -31.86
N LEU A 39 -1.29 3.00 -31.61
CA LEU A 39 -2.36 2.00 -31.41
C LEU A 39 -2.47 1.34 -30.02
N GLN A 40 -1.65 1.72 -29.02
CA GLN A 40 -1.72 1.09 -27.68
C GLN A 40 -2.48 1.93 -26.61
N LEU A 41 -2.88 3.17 -26.90
CA LEU A 41 -3.36 4.11 -25.86
C LEU A 41 -4.87 4.02 -25.56
N MET A 42 -5.64 3.24 -26.33
CA MET A 42 -7.11 3.19 -26.17
C MET A 42 -7.62 2.10 -25.21
N VAL A 43 -6.78 1.15 -24.79
CA VAL A 43 -7.22 0.05 -23.89
C VAL A 43 -7.23 0.48 -22.41
N ASN A 44 -6.37 1.42 -22.00
CA ASN A 44 -6.27 1.85 -20.60
C ASN A 44 -7.36 2.87 -20.19
N PHE A 45 -8.00 3.56 -21.13
CA PHE A 45 -9.07 4.52 -20.80
C PHE A 45 -10.42 3.82 -20.51
N ALA A 46 -10.66 2.66 -21.14
CA ALA A 46 -11.91 1.91 -20.97
C ALA A 46 -12.01 1.22 -19.58
N VAL A 47 -10.89 0.74 -19.03
CA VAL A 47 -10.86 0.11 -17.69
C VAL A 47 -11.09 1.14 -16.58
N SER A 48 -10.59 2.37 -16.76
CA SER A 48 -10.79 3.46 -15.78
C SER A 48 -12.24 3.96 -15.75
N CYS A 49 -12.97 3.98 -16.86
CA CYS A 49 -14.39 4.35 -16.88
C CYS A 49 -15.29 3.26 -16.31
N ALA A 50 -14.99 1.98 -16.55
CA ALA A 50 -15.74 0.86 -15.96
C ALA A 50 -15.63 0.82 -14.42
N PHE A 51 -14.49 1.24 -13.88
CA PHE A 51 -14.25 1.30 -12.43
C PHE A 51 -15.13 2.34 -11.71
N TRP A 52 -15.29 3.54 -12.29
CA TRP A 52 -16.19 4.58 -11.74
C TRP A 52 -17.68 4.21 -11.89
N VAL A 53 -18.06 3.52 -12.97
CA VAL A 53 -19.44 3.03 -13.16
C VAL A 53 -19.81 1.94 -12.14
N LEU A 54 -18.86 1.11 -11.70
CA LEU A 54 -19.08 0.10 -10.65
C LEU A 54 -19.23 0.74 -9.26
N VAL A 55 -18.43 1.75 -8.91
CA VAL A 55 -18.56 2.49 -7.65
C VAL A 55 -19.89 3.26 -7.59
N PHE A 56 -20.33 3.87 -8.69
CA PHE A 56 -21.64 4.53 -8.76
C PHE A 56 -22.82 3.54 -8.75
N ASN A 57 -22.72 2.37 -9.40
CA ASN A 57 -23.78 1.36 -9.37
C ASN A 57 -23.95 0.74 -7.97
N MET A 58 -22.86 0.57 -7.20
CA MET A 58 -22.93 0.07 -5.83
C MET A 58 -23.68 1.06 -4.90
N MET A 59 -23.63 2.36 -5.19
CA MET A 59 -24.43 3.36 -4.46
C MET A 59 -25.89 3.43 -4.94
N SER A 60 -26.18 3.15 -6.22
CA SER A 60 -27.56 3.12 -6.74
C SER A 60 -28.34 1.87 -6.33
N LEU A 61 -27.69 0.71 -6.18
CA LEU A 61 -28.33 -0.52 -5.68
C LEU A 61 -28.75 -0.44 -4.19
N LEU A 62 -28.14 0.46 -3.42
CA LEU A 62 -28.58 0.76 -2.05
C LEU A 62 -29.79 1.71 -1.99
N ARG A 63 -30.26 2.25 -3.13
CA ARG A 63 -31.35 3.23 -3.20
C ARG A 63 -32.62 2.73 -3.90
N SER A 64 -32.59 1.55 -4.52
CA SER A 64 -33.71 1.03 -5.32
C SER A 64 -34.17 -0.35 -4.83
N SER A 65 -34.78 -0.41 -3.65
CA SER A 65 -35.66 -1.51 -3.25
C SER A 65 -37.02 -0.94 -2.87
N GLY A 66 -37.78 -0.53 -3.89
CA GLY A 66 -39.18 -0.16 -3.76
C GLY A 66 -40.10 -1.29 -4.21
N GLY A 67 -41.07 -1.64 -3.36
CA GLY A 67 -42.38 -2.12 -3.82
C GLY A 67 -42.67 -3.62 -3.71
N GLY A 68 -42.44 -4.24 -2.56
CA GLY A 68 -43.05 -5.54 -2.23
C GLY A 68 -43.56 -5.52 -0.79
N ASN A 69 -44.88 -5.58 -0.60
CA ASN A 69 -45.51 -5.72 0.71
C ASN A 69 -45.15 -7.09 1.32
N ILE A 70 -44.02 -7.15 2.01
CA ILE A 70 -43.65 -8.26 2.89
C ILE A 70 -43.78 -7.76 4.31
N ALA A 71 -44.53 -8.51 5.13
CA ALA A 71 -44.77 -8.24 6.53
C ALA A 71 -43.48 -7.84 7.26
N ALA A 72 -43.52 -6.71 7.96
CA ALA A 72 -42.40 -6.15 8.68
C ALA A 72 -41.96 -7.08 9.81
N THR A 73 -40.82 -7.77 9.63
CA THR A 73 -40.04 -8.31 10.74
C THR A 73 -39.38 -7.15 11.48
N PRO A 74 -39.71 -6.88 12.76
CA PRO A 74 -39.02 -5.89 13.57
C PRO A 74 -37.68 -6.48 14.01
N GLY A 75 -36.56 -5.97 13.50
CA GLY A 75 -35.24 -6.42 13.96
C GLY A 75 -34.03 -6.01 13.14
N ALA A 76 -34.20 -5.50 11.91
CA ALA A 76 -33.08 -4.97 11.15
C ALA A 76 -32.83 -3.50 11.53
N SER A 77 -32.13 -3.28 12.66
CA SER A 77 -31.49 -1.98 12.90
C SER A 77 -30.51 -1.74 11.76
N GLY A 78 -30.87 -0.89 10.81
CA GLY A 78 -30.07 -0.50 9.64
C GLY A 78 -28.84 0.30 10.03
N GLY A 79 -27.94 -0.29 10.81
CA GLY A 79 -26.62 0.26 11.08
C GLY A 79 -25.87 0.38 9.77
N THR A 80 -25.34 1.56 9.48
CA THR A 80 -24.40 1.77 8.39
C THR A 80 -23.23 0.78 8.55
N SER A 81 -22.91 0.04 7.48
CA SER A 81 -21.76 -0.88 7.48
C SER A 81 -20.51 -0.16 7.98
N SER A 82 -19.76 -0.78 8.90
CA SER A 82 -18.55 -0.20 9.49
C SER A 82 -17.54 0.26 8.42
N THR A 83 -17.46 -0.47 7.30
CA THR A 83 -16.62 -0.12 6.15
C THR A 83 -17.10 1.17 5.46
N ALA A 84 -18.41 1.37 5.32
CA ALA A 84 -18.94 2.60 4.73
C ALA A 84 -18.62 3.82 5.60
N LEU A 85 -18.73 3.69 6.93
CA LEU A 85 -18.34 4.75 7.85
C LEU A 85 -16.85 5.07 7.75
N ALA A 86 -15.99 4.04 7.67
CA ALA A 86 -14.55 4.25 7.51
C ALA A 86 -14.21 4.98 6.20
N VAL A 87 -14.86 4.63 5.08
CA VAL A 87 -14.67 5.33 3.79
C VAL A 87 -15.09 6.80 3.89
N MET A 88 -16.20 7.11 4.57
CA MET A 88 -16.67 8.49 4.73
C MET A 88 -15.80 9.34 5.67
N THR A 89 -15.06 8.70 6.57
CA THR A 89 -14.26 9.39 7.61
C THR A 89 -12.77 9.39 7.35
N ALA A 90 -12.30 8.61 6.37
CA ALA A 90 -10.89 8.56 6.00
C ALA A 90 -10.41 9.93 5.47
N PRO A 91 -9.26 10.45 5.95
CA PRO A 91 -8.72 11.72 5.49
C PRO A 91 -8.01 11.55 4.13
N ILE A 92 -8.78 11.28 3.07
CA ILE A 92 -8.27 11.09 1.70
C ILE A 92 -7.39 12.28 1.29
N GLY A 93 -6.23 11.99 0.71
CA GLY A 93 -5.18 12.97 0.37
C GLY A 93 -4.25 13.31 1.54
N SER A 94 -4.45 12.69 2.71
CA SER A 94 -3.63 12.89 3.93
C SER A 94 -3.46 11.60 4.74
N LEU A 95 -3.47 10.44 4.08
CA LEU A 95 -3.39 9.12 4.73
C LEU A 95 -1.97 8.65 5.06
N GLY A 96 -0.94 9.41 4.66
CA GLY A 96 0.44 9.08 4.99
C GLY A 96 0.79 9.36 6.46
N PRO A 97 2.01 8.99 6.90
CA PRO A 97 2.48 9.24 8.26
C PRO A 97 2.46 10.74 8.56
N LYS A 98 1.80 11.11 9.66
CA LYS A 98 1.62 12.51 10.06
C LYS A 98 2.98 13.15 10.36
N GLY A 99 3.13 14.43 9.99
CA GLY A 99 4.37 15.18 10.24
C GLY A 99 5.52 14.83 9.29
N SER A 100 5.30 13.95 8.32
CA SER A 100 6.27 13.63 7.28
C SER A 100 5.92 14.31 5.94
N SER A 101 6.92 14.47 5.07
CA SER A 101 6.70 14.89 3.67
C SER A 101 5.86 13.89 2.86
N ARG A 102 5.65 12.68 3.39
CA ARG A 102 4.87 11.59 2.78
C ARG A 102 3.38 11.66 3.12
N GLN A 103 2.98 12.56 4.03
CA GLN A 103 1.60 12.64 4.53
C GLN A 103 0.56 12.75 3.38
N HIS A 104 0.91 13.48 2.32
CA HIS A 104 0.01 13.78 1.19
C HIS A 104 0.29 12.94 -0.07
N TYR A 105 1.01 11.82 0.06
CA TYR A 105 1.26 10.98 -1.10
C TYR A 105 0.01 10.21 -1.52
N ARG A 106 -0.28 10.26 -2.82
CA ARG A 106 -1.43 9.66 -3.50
C ARG A 106 -1.42 8.15 -3.47
N TYR A 107 -0.25 7.50 -3.38
CA TYR A 107 -0.23 6.05 -3.27
C TYR A 107 -0.88 5.55 -1.97
N TYR A 108 -0.87 6.32 -0.89
CA TYR A 108 -1.59 5.95 0.34
C TYR A 108 -3.10 5.92 0.13
N ASP A 109 -3.65 6.83 -0.66
CA ASP A 109 -5.05 6.77 -1.08
C ASP A 109 -5.33 5.50 -1.90
N SER A 110 -4.40 5.12 -2.78
CA SER A 110 -4.50 3.91 -3.59
C SER A 110 -4.43 2.63 -2.75
N VAL A 111 -3.58 2.60 -1.71
CA VAL A 111 -3.53 1.54 -0.71
C VAL A 111 -4.86 1.44 0.03
N PHE A 112 -5.42 2.58 0.48
CA PHE A 112 -6.70 2.61 1.19
C PHE A 112 -7.84 2.07 0.32
N TYR A 113 -7.99 2.57 -0.92
CA TYR A 113 -9.04 2.10 -1.81
C TYR A 113 -8.86 0.63 -2.18
N SER A 114 -7.63 0.14 -2.33
CA SER A 114 -7.37 -1.29 -2.51
C SER A 114 -7.78 -2.09 -1.27
N ALA A 115 -7.49 -1.61 -0.07
CA ALA A 115 -7.93 -2.25 1.17
C ALA A 115 -9.46 -2.28 1.30
N VAL A 116 -10.16 -1.23 0.88
CA VAL A 116 -11.63 -1.21 0.83
C VAL A 116 -12.15 -2.21 -0.20
N GLN A 117 -11.59 -2.21 -1.41
CA GLN A 117 -12.05 -3.07 -2.51
C GLN A 117 -11.88 -4.56 -2.19
N PHE A 118 -10.70 -4.97 -1.74
CA PHE A 118 -10.38 -6.39 -1.53
C PHE A 118 -10.57 -6.84 -0.08
N GLY A 119 -10.50 -5.92 0.88
CA GLY A 119 -10.55 -6.19 2.32
C GLY A 119 -11.77 -5.61 3.04
N SER A 120 -12.84 -5.22 2.34
CA SER A 120 -14.07 -4.68 2.97
C SER A 120 -14.69 -5.59 4.03
N LYS A 121 -14.43 -6.91 3.95
CA LYS A 121 -14.90 -7.93 4.90
C LYS A 121 -13.79 -8.49 5.79
N ALA A 122 -12.57 -7.94 5.72
CA ALA A 122 -11.45 -8.39 6.53
C ALA A 122 -11.77 -8.21 8.02
N GLN A 123 -11.53 -9.25 8.81
CA GLN A 123 -11.68 -9.22 10.27
C GLN A 123 -10.32 -9.04 10.96
N SER A 124 -9.24 -9.39 10.24
CA SER A 124 -7.87 -9.29 10.69
C SER A 124 -6.96 -8.66 9.64
N ALA A 125 -6.09 -7.75 10.06
CA ALA A 125 -5.07 -7.14 9.22
C ALA A 125 -3.70 -7.10 9.90
N ILE A 126 -2.66 -7.25 9.08
CA ILE A 126 -1.27 -7.06 9.48
C ILE A 126 -0.59 -5.99 8.61
N GLU A 127 0.18 -5.10 9.22
CA GLU A 127 1.07 -4.16 8.52
C GLU A 127 2.51 -4.48 8.88
N VAL A 128 3.33 -4.70 7.86
CA VAL A 128 4.75 -5.03 8.00
C VAL A 128 5.59 -3.79 7.72
N GLY A 129 6.54 -3.50 8.61
CA GLY A 129 7.40 -2.32 8.54
C GLY A 129 6.67 -1.00 8.80
N CYS A 130 5.63 -1.06 9.63
CA CYS A 130 4.89 0.12 10.08
C CYS A 130 5.76 1.06 10.94
N ALA A 131 5.41 2.35 10.92
CA ALA A 131 5.90 3.34 11.86
C ALA A 131 5.11 3.29 13.18
N GLY A 132 5.47 4.15 14.15
CA GLY A 132 4.69 4.35 15.37
C GLY A 132 3.31 4.95 15.13
N ASP A 133 3.11 5.53 13.95
CA ASP A 133 1.82 5.92 13.40
C ASP A 133 1.43 4.97 12.24
N PRO A 134 0.83 3.80 12.53
CA PRO A 134 0.56 2.77 11.52
C PRO A 134 -0.62 3.14 10.62
N PHE A 135 -0.51 2.82 9.33
CA PHE A 135 -1.58 3.03 8.36
C PHE A 135 -2.87 2.29 8.74
N LEU A 136 -2.75 1.16 9.45
CA LEU A 136 -3.88 0.37 9.97
C LEU A 136 -4.90 1.18 10.80
N ARG A 137 -4.54 2.34 11.36
CA ARG A 137 -5.49 3.20 12.07
C ARG A 137 -6.65 3.66 11.17
N HIS A 138 -6.41 3.77 9.87
CA HIS A 138 -7.41 4.18 8.87
C HIS A 138 -8.36 3.03 8.50
N LEU A 139 -8.04 1.78 8.87
CA LEU A 139 -8.86 0.60 8.59
C LEU A 139 -9.77 0.23 9.77
N SER A 140 -10.54 1.20 10.27
CA SER A 140 -11.33 1.07 11.51
C SER A 140 -12.43 0.01 11.46
N TRP A 141 -12.81 -0.50 10.28
CA TRP A 141 -13.75 -1.62 10.15
C TRP A 141 -13.14 -2.98 10.51
N ILE A 142 -11.81 -3.08 10.60
CA ILE A 142 -11.08 -4.31 10.92
C ILE A 142 -10.81 -4.34 12.42
N GLY A 143 -11.38 -5.34 13.11
CA GLY A 143 -11.28 -5.44 14.57
C GLY A 143 -9.90 -5.83 15.08
N ASP A 144 -9.26 -6.80 14.43
CA ASP A 144 -7.92 -7.28 14.81
C ASP A 144 -6.85 -6.70 13.88
N ARG A 145 -6.06 -5.75 14.36
CA ARG A 145 -5.04 -5.06 13.58
C ARG A 145 -3.69 -5.20 14.27
N THR A 146 -2.70 -5.76 13.57
CA THR A 146 -1.35 -5.97 14.10
C THR A 146 -0.33 -5.25 13.23
N CYS A 147 0.53 -4.46 13.85
CA CYS A 147 1.65 -3.78 13.22
C CYS A 147 2.95 -4.46 13.69
N VAL A 148 3.77 -4.95 12.75
CA VAL A 148 5.02 -5.68 13.02
C VAL A 148 6.19 -4.95 12.38
N ALA A 149 7.18 -4.57 13.20
CA ALA A 149 8.41 -3.96 12.73
C ALA A 149 9.54 -4.22 13.75
N PRO A 150 10.83 -4.18 13.34
CA PRO A 150 11.94 -4.32 14.29
C PRO A 150 12.01 -3.16 15.29
N TYR A 151 11.36 -2.03 14.99
CA TYR A 151 11.15 -0.88 15.86
C TYR A 151 10.10 0.05 15.22
N PHE A 152 9.68 1.10 15.93
CA PHE A 152 8.63 2.03 15.48
C PHE A 152 9.12 3.48 15.49
N GLU A 153 9.21 4.10 14.30
CA GLU A 153 9.58 5.53 14.17
C GLU A 153 8.42 6.46 14.53
N ALA A 154 8.71 7.53 15.27
CA ALA A 154 7.76 8.60 15.57
C ALA A 154 8.12 9.87 14.77
N TYR A 155 7.50 10.04 13.60
CA TYR A 155 7.87 11.11 12.65
C TYR A 155 7.62 12.53 13.17
N ASP A 156 6.62 12.74 14.02
CA ASP A 156 6.33 14.03 14.63
C ASP A 156 6.90 14.17 16.05
N GLY A 157 7.78 13.24 16.46
CA GLY A 157 8.34 13.17 17.81
C GLY A 157 7.32 12.73 18.86
N GLN A 158 6.09 12.39 18.46
CA GLN A 158 5.07 11.84 19.34
C GLN A 158 4.79 10.41 18.87
N ALA A 159 5.03 9.42 19.73
CA ALA A 159 4.43 8.12 19.48
C ALA A 159 2.91 8.32 19.53
N ASP A 160 2.21 7.99 18.44
CA ASP A 160 0.76 8.20 18.38
C ASP A 160 0.09 7.24 19.39
N LYS A 161 -0.15 7.77 20.60
CA LYS A 161 -0.86 7.08 21.68
C LYS A 161 -2.30 6.76 21.27
N ASP A 162 -2.78 7.34 20.16
CA ASP A 162 -4.12 7.19 19.62
C ASP A 162 -4.26 6.15 18.50
N SER A 163 -3.26 5.29 18.27
CA SER A 163 -3.40 4.07 17.46
C SER A 163 -4.30 3.01 18.15
N LYS A 164 -5.45 3.43 18.68
CA LYS A 164 -6.40 2.63 19.43
C LYS A 164 -6.82 1.41 18.61
N GLY A 165 -6.56 0.24 19.19
CA GLY A 165 -6.89 -1.05 18.60
C GLY A 165 -5.89 -1.56 17.56
N VAL A 166 -4.70 -0.95 17.43
CA VAL A 166 -3.58 -1.55 16.68
C VAL A 166 -2.56 -2.14 17.66
N LYS A 167 -2.39 -3.45 17.60
CA LYS A 167 -1.37 -4.16 18.38
C LYS A 167 0.00 -3.98 17.73
N HIS A 168 0.97 -3.45 18.47
CA HIS A 168 2.34 -3.31 18.02
C HIS A 168 3.17 -4.52 18.47
N VAL A 169 3.95 -5.10 17.56
CA VAL A 169 4.86 -6.22 17.82
C VAL A 169 6.25 -5.84 17.34
N VAL A 170 7.19 -5.73 18.27
CA VAL A 170 8.61 -5.52 17.97
C VAL A 170 9.24 -6.85 17.57
N ALA A 171 9.47 -7.05 16.27
CA ALA A 171 10.10 -8.27 15.73
C ALA A 171 10.65 -8.02 14.33
N ASP A 172 11.68 -8.77 13.94
CA ASP A 172 12.00 -8.96 12.53
C ASP A 172 10.86 -9.77 11.89
N PHE A 173 10.30 -9.24 10.80
CA PHE A 173 9.21 -9.92 10.11
C PHE A 173 9.64 -11.28 9.55
N MET A 174 10.91 -11.49 9.16
CA MET A 174 11.39 -12.78 8.67
C MET A 174 11.45 -13.84 9.77
N GLU A 175 11.62 -13.44 11.03
CA GLU A 175 11.59 -14.34 12.19
C GLU A 175 10.19 -14.46 12.81
N TYR A 176 9.34 -13.45 12.63
CA TYR A 176 7.98 -13.42 13.14
C TYR A 176 7.14 -14.56 12.55
N LYS A 177 6.52 -15.36 13.41
CA LYS A 177 5.65 -16.48 13.04
C LYS A 177 4.21 -16.14 13.42
N PRO A 178 3.38 -15.65 12.49
CA PRO A 178 2.00 -15.34 12.82
C PRO A 178 1.26 -16.63 13.21
N LYS A 179 0.42 -16.56 14.25
CA LYS A 179 -0.36 -17.72 14.74
C LYS A 179 -1.53 -18.09 13.81
N LYS A 180 -1.81 -17.26 12.81
CA LYS A 180 -2.90 -17.38 11.85
C LYS A 180 -2.53 -16.70 10.54
N THR A 181 -3.26 -17.03 9.48
CA THR A 181 -3.31 -16.24 8.26
C THR A 181 -4.20 -15.02 8.50
N PHE A 182 -3.74 -13.83 8.13
CA PHE A 182 -4.54 -12.61 8.20
C PHE A 182 -5.47 -12.50 6.98
N ASP A 183 -6.58 -11.78 7.11
CA ASP A 183 -7.44 -11.53 5.95
C ASP A 183 -6.78 -10.53 4.99
N LEU A 184 -6.10 -9.53 5.55
CA LEU A 184 -5.41 -8.47 4.82
C LEU A 184 -3.98 -8.26 5.34
N LEU A 185 -3.02 -8.10 4.43
CA LEU A 185 -1.67 -7.63 4.72
C LEU A 185 -1.37 -6.35 3.96
N LEU A 186 -0.71 -5.41 4.63
CA LEU A 186 -0.10 -4.21 4.05
C LEU A 186 1.42 -4.25 4.22
N CYS A 187 2.15 -3.88 3.18
CA CYS A 187 3.59 -3.67 3.23
C CYS A 187 3.96 -2.44 2.39
N ASN A 188 4.20 -1.31 3.06
CA ASN A 188 4.31 -0.01 2.41
C ASN A 188 5.77 0.48 2.36
N GLN A 189 6.45 0.27 1.22
CA GLN A 189 7.85 0.72 1.02
C GLN A 189 8.81 0.18 2.07
N VAL A 190 8.88 -1.14 2.14
CA VAL A 190 9.77 -1.87 3.07
C VAL A 190 10.73 -2.80 2.33
N ILE A 191 10.27 -3.39 1.22
CA ILE A 191 11.00 -4.44 0.50
C ILE A 191 12.31 -3.96 -0.14
N GLU A 192 12.45 -2.67 -0.42
CA GLU A 192 13.71 -2.06 -0.89
C GLU A 192 14.82 -2.09 0.18
N HIS A 193 14.45 -2.29 1.45
CA HIS A 193 15.37 -2.26 2.59
C HIS A 193 15.78 -3.65 3.08
N VAL A 194 15.28 -4.73 2.48
CA VAL A 194 15.54 -6.10 2.95
C VAL A 194 16.65 -6.77 2.13
N GLN A 195 17.39 -7.69 2.76
CA GLN A 195 18.52 -8.40 2.15
C GLN A 195 18.07 -9.44 1.10
N ASP A 196 16.96 -10.14 1.36
CA ASP A 196 16.39 -11.14 0.45
C ASP A 196 14.93 -10.75 0.10
N PRO A 197 14.74 -9.88 -0.90
CA PRO A 197 13.41 -9.40 -1.27
C PRO A 197 12.51 -10.51 -1.81
N ALA A 198 13.06 -11.56 -2.41
CA ALA A 198 12.28 -12.68 -2.93
C ALA A 198 11.69 -13.53 -1.79
N ALA A 199 12.50 -13.91 -0.79
CA ALA A 199 12.01 -14.63 0.38
C ALA A 199 11.02 -13.78 1.18
N PHE A 200 11.30 -12.48 1.33
CA PHE A 200 10.42 -11.54 2.01
C PHE A 200 9.06 -11.42 1.30
N MET A 201 9.05 -11.21 -0.02
CA MET A 201 7.83 -11.11 -0.84
C MET A 201 6.95 -12.36 -0.70
N LYS A 202 7.54 -13.55 -0.82
CA LYS A 202 6.80 -14.81 -0.64
C LYS A 202 6.17 -14.89 0.74
N LYS A 203 6.92 -14.57 1.79
CA LYS A 203 6.40 -14.56 3.17
C LYS A 203 5.26 -13.57 3.37
N LEU A 204 5.34 -12.37 2.78
CA LEU A 204 4.24 -11.40 2.81
C LEU A 204 2.97 -12.01 2.20
N ILE A 205 3.06 -12.50 0.96
CA ILE A 205 1.93 -13.12 0.24
C ILE A 205 1.39 -14.36 0.99
N GLU A 206 2.27 -15.07 1.69
CA GLU A 206 1.89 -16.24 2.49
C GLU A 206 1.17 -15.93 3.79
N SER A 207 1.44 -14.77 4.38
CA SER A 207 0.92 -14.39 5.70
C SER A 207 -0.54 -13.92 5.69
N ALA A 208 -1.14 -13.69 4.51
CA ALA A 208 -2.51 -13.25 4.38
C ALA A 208 -3.30 -13.89 3.22
N THR A 209 -4.61 -13.65 3.19
CA THR A 209 -5.48 -13.98 2.04
C THR A 209 -5.33 -12.91 0.96
N ILE A 210 -5.40 -11.63 1.34
CA ILE A 210 -5.12 -10.49 0.47
C ILE A 210 -3.84 -9.82 0.92
N SER A 211 -2.92 -9.52 0.00
CA SER A 211 -1.71 -8.72 0.30
C SER A 211 -1.63 -7.51 -0.62
N ILE A 212 -1.45 -6.33 -0.03
CA ILE A 212 -1.25 -5.06 -0.73
C ILE A 212 0.18 -4.60 -0.44
N ILE A 213 1.02 -4.61 -1.47
CA ILE A 213 2.47 -4.41 -1.35
C ILE A 213 2.87 -3.25 -2.25
N SER A 214 3.61 -2.29 -1.71
CA SER A 214 4.14 -1.16 -2.45
C SER A 214 5.64 -1.00 -2.26
N ALA A 215 6.29 -0.42 -3.26
CA ALA A 215 7.71 -0.09 -3.26
C ALA A 215 7.98 1.13 -4.15
N PRO A 216 9.14 1.79 -4.00
CA PRO A 216 9.65 2.74 -4.98
C PRO A 216 9.70 2.16 -6.41
N TYR A 217 9.27 2.94 -7.42
CA TYR A 217 9.36 2.53 -8.83
C TYR A 217 10.61 3.13 -9.48
N ASN A 218 11.57 2.29 -9.84
CA ASN A 218 12.77 2.67 -10.60
C ASN A 218 13.49 3.91 -10.02
N TRP A 219 13.54 4.00 -8.70
CA TRP A 219 14.31 5.05 -8.03
C TRP A 219 15.80 4.69 -8.17
N PRO A 220 16.65 5.61 -8.66
CA PRO A 220 18.08 5.39 -8.68
C PRO A 220 18.60 5.36 -7.25
N SER A 221 19.84 4.92 -7.11
CA SER A 221 20.48 4.92 -5.80
C SER A 221 20.50 6.31 -5.20
N CYS A 222 19.95 6.41 -3.99
CA CYS A 222 19.97 7.60 -3.15
C CYS A 222 21.19 7.61 -2.20
N GLY A 223 22.16 6.71 -2.44
CA GLY A 223 23.38 6.60 -1.65
C GLY A 223 23.13 6.06 -0.24
N LYS A 224 24.09 6.29 0.66
CA LYS A 224 24.07 5.71 2.02
C LYS A 224 22.96 6.24 2.92
N ASN A 225 22.31 7.35 2.55
CA ASN A 225 21.42 8.08 3.45
C ASN A 225 19.98 7.55 3.46
N CYS A 226 19.55 6.81 2.43
CA CYS A 226 18.18 6.30 2.34
C CYS A 226 18.00 4.87 2.84
N GLY A 227 19.09 4.15 3.14
CA GLY A 227 19.01 2.80 3.70
C GLY A 227 18.42 1.76 2.75
N HIS A 228 18.35 2.07 1.46
CA HIS A 228 17.97 1.08 0.44
C HIS A 228 19.07 0.02 0.33
N VAL A 229 18.65 -1.23 0.31
CA VAL A 229 19.49 -2.38 -0.08
C VAL A 229 19.35 -2.63 -1.57
N THR A 230 18.14 -2.45 -2.10
CA THR A 230 17.84 -2.63 -3.52
C THR A 230 17.29 -1.33 -4.12
N ASP A 231 17.98 -0.82 -5.14
CA ASP A 231 17.57 0.33 -5.95
C ASP A 231 17.06 -0.12 -7.33
N ASN A 232 16.54 0.82 -8.13
CA ASN A 232 16.06 0.61 -9.50
C ASN A 232 15.06 -0.54 -9.64
N ILE A 233 14.18 -0.70 -8.65
CA ILE A 233 13.16 -1.75 -8.65
C ILE A 233 12.25 -1.58 -9.88
N THR A 234 12.10 -2.64 -10.67
CA THR A 234 11.27 -2.68 -11.89
C THR A 234 10.11 -3.66 -11.75
N PRO A 235 9.12 -3.64 -12.67
CA PRO A 235 8.01 -4.60 -12.61
C PRO A 235 8.50 -6.05 -12.79
N SER A 236 9.57 -6.28 -13.56
CA SER A 236 10.12 -7.62 -13.78
C SER A 236 10.78 -8.18 -12.52
N MET A 237 11.49 -7.33 -11.75
CA MET A 237 12.04 -7.74 -10.44
C MET A 237 10.92 -8.12 -9.47
N PHE A 238 9.87 -7.30 -9.39
CA PHE A 238 8.70 -7.59 -8.56
C PHE A 238 8.02 -8.90 -8.95
N ALA A 239 7.86 -9.17 -10.25
CA ALA A 239 7.33 -10.42 -10.77
C ALA A 239 8.19 -11.63 -10.41
N GLU A 240 9.52 -11.48 -10.48
CA GLU A 240 10.47 -12.53 -10.12
C GLU A 240 10.37 -12.85 -8.61
N TRP A 241 10.37 -11.82 -7.77
CA TRP A 241 10.27 -11.97 -6.32
C TRP A 241 8.94 -12.58 -5.87
N SER A 242 7.85 -12.25 -6.55
CA SER A 242 6.52 -12.77 -6.22
C SER A 242 6.27 -14.16 -6.77
N SER A 243 7.10 -14.71 -7.65
CA SER A 243 6.88 -16.01 -8.28
C SER A 243 6.72 -17.15 -7.24
N PRO A 244 5.71 -18.04 -7.37
CA PRO A 244 4.81 -18.21 -8.52
C PRO A 244 3.53 -17.35 -8.49
N TYR A 245 3.36 -16.50 -7.47
CA TYR A 245 2.18 -15.68 -7.29
C TYR A 245 2.09 -14.58 -8.34
N LYS A 246 0.89 -14.40 -8.89
CA LYS A 246 0.57 -13.33 -9.84
C LYS A 246 -0.33 -12.30 -9.17
N PRO A 247 -0.04 -11.01 -9.29
CA PRO A 247 -0.91 -9.99 -8.74
C PRO A 247 -2.22 -9.90 -9.53
N VAL A 248 -3.31 -9.57 -8.86
CA VAL A 248 -4.59 -9.18 -9.49
C VAL A 248 -4.63 -7.71 -9.88
N ILE A 249 -3.76 -6.88 -9.28
CA ILE A 249 -3.51 -5.48 -9.66
C ILE A 249 -2.00 -5.25 -9.68
N SER A 250 -1.49 -4.62 -10.74
CA SER A 250 -0.09 -4.19 -10.84
C SER A 250 -0.04 -2.79 -11.44
N GLU A 251 0.05 -1.77 -10.59
CA GLU A 251 -0.02 -0.37 -11.01
C GLU A 251 1.24 0.41 -10.62
N VAL A 252 1.51 1.46 -11.39
CA VAL A 252 2.53 2.48 -11.06
C VAL A 252 1.80 3.78 -10.73
N ILE A 253 1.84 4.17 -9.46
CA ILE A 253 1.23 5.39 -8.96
C ILE A 253 2.19 6.56 -9.13
N MET A 254 1.68 7.66 -9.68
CA MET A 254 2.40 8.91 -9.90
C MET A 254 2.02 9.93 -8.81
N GLU A 255 2.99 10.34 -8.01
CA GLU A 255 2.82 11.34 -6.95
C GLU A 255 2.74 12.78 -7.48
N GLY A 256 3.42 13.05 -8.60
CA GLY A 256 3.56 14.39 -9.16
C GLY A 256 3.76 14.41 -10.68
N LYS A 257 4.49 15.41 -11.18
CA LYS A 257 4.70 15.65 -12.62
C LYS A 257 5.82 14.79 -13.23
N GLY A 258 6.22 13.72 -12.54
CA GLY A 258 7.07 12.67 -13.11
C GLY A 258 8.54 12.83 -12.79
N ALA A 259 8.87 13.47 -11.66
CA ALA A 259 10.23 13.38 -11.14
C ALA A 259 10.59 11.92 -10.79
N VAL A 260 11.88 11.63 -10.76
CA VAL A 260 12.39 10.27 -10.63
C VAL A 260 11.91 9.59 -9.34
N TYR A 261 11.77 10.35 -8.24
CA TYR A 261 11.29 9.87 -6.95
C TYR A 261 9.77 10.03 -6.73
N GLU A 262 9.00 10.28 -7.79
CA GLU A 262 7.53 10.48 -7.72
C GLU A 262 6.73 9.26 -8.21
N LYS A 263 7.38 8.10 -8.35
CA LYS A 263 6.74 6.88 -8.86
C LYS A 263 6.80 5.76 -7.83
N ARG A 264 5.71 5.02 -7.67
CA ARG A 264 5.60 3.91 -6.71
C ARG A 264 4.84 2.74 -7.32
N PHE A 265 5.25 1.52 -7.02
CA PHE A 265 4.45 0.34 -7.30
C PHE A 265 3.33 0.18 -6.28
N LEU A 266 2.20 -0.35 -6.74
CA LEU A 266 1.18 -0.94 -5.89
C LEU A 266 0.74 -2.25 -6.52
N TRP A 267 1.04 -3.36 -5.86
CA TRP A 267 0.63 -4.70 -6.28
C TRP A 267 -0.33 -5.29 -5.26
N VAL A 268 -1.42 -5.89 -5.76
CA VAL A 268 -2.39 -6.60 -4.94
C VAL A 268 -2.36 -8.08 -5.31
N PHE A 269 -2.20 -8.94 -4.32
CA PHE A 269 -2.30 -10.38 -4.46
C PHE A 269 -3.55 -10.89 -3.75
N ASP A 270 -4.30 -11.74 -4.42
CA ASP A 270 -5.52 -12.36 -3.89
C ASP A 270 -5.37 -13.89 -3.93
N ARG A 271 -5.36 -14.51 -2.75
CA ARG A 271 -5.21 -15.96 -2.58
C ARG A 271 -6.51 -16.68 -2.29
N THR A 272 -7.66 -16.03 -2.44
CA THR A 272 -8.96 -16.66 -2.17
C THR A 272 -9.23 -17.87 -3.06
N ASN A 273 -8.63 -17.88 -4.26
CA ASN A 273 -8.74 -18.98 -5.23
C ASN A 273 -7.50 -19.89 -5.29
N ASP A 274 -6.57 -19.77 -4.34
CA ASP A 274 -5.39 -20.62 -4.30
C ASP A 274 -5.78 -22.04 -3.86
N ILE A 275 -5.93 -22.93 -4.85
CA ILE A 275 -6.39 -24.31 -4.66
C ILE A 275 -5.45 -25.09 -3.73
N SER A 276 -4.17 -24.71 -3.64
CA SER A 276 -3.20 -25.36 -2.76
C SER A 276 -3.52 -25.23 -1.25
N ARG A 277 -4.46 -24.36 -0.89
CA ARG A 277 -4.93 -24.16 0.50
C ARG A 277 -6.19 -24.95 0.86
N ARG A 278 -6.82 -25.65 -0.08
CA ARG A 278 -7.99 -26.52 0.18
C ARG A 278 -7.54 -27.95 0.42
#